data_AF-A0A816HPK2-F1
#
_entry.id   AF-A0A816HPK2-F1
#
_cell.length_a   1.000
_cell.length_b   1.000
_cell.length_c   1.000
_cell.angle_alpha   90.00
_cell.angle_beta   90.00
_cell.angle_gamma   90.00
#
_symmetry.space_group_name_H-M   'P 1'
#
loop_
_entity.id
_entity.type
_entity.pdbx_description
1 polymer ?
#
loop_
_entity_poly.entity_id
_entity_poly.type
_entity_poly.pdbx_seq_one_letter_code
_entity_poly.pdbx_strand_id
1 'polypeptide(L)'
;MMGNVQIAFEKNRDFLSLSRHDRITLLRSTVEYTSTIGSMFTLRQYKLFDYPPFYESAEMIFQPSATIFIKRVIDQLDSDNTFIKLILAIVAFSTINYIVYRKNTEIDMANNKVILPFQDMYTDLTWRYLLYKYDHHEAVKRFLNLLRCLFSANKAIVEAYEAQKFTDIIDSIIEQTEHTLS
;
A
#
# COMPACT_ATOMS: atom_id res chain seq x y z
N MET A 1 6.34 -13.43 3.83
CA MET A 1 6.09 -12.34 2.86
C MET A 1 7.05 -11.16 2.97
N MET A 2 7.67 -10.89 4.14
CA MET A 2 8.62 -9.78 4.34
C MET A 2 9.89 -9.83 3.45
N GLY A 3 10.42 -11.01 3.11
CA GLY A 3 11.67 -11.13 2.34
C GLY A 3 11.61 -10.61 0.89
N ASN A 4 10.44 -10.60 0.25
CA ASN A 4 10.31 -10.16 -1.15
C ASN A 4 10.14 -8.65 -1.29
N VAL A 5 9.59 -7.98 -0.27
CA VAL A 5 9.48 -6.51 -0.23
C VAL A 5 10.88 -5.90 -0.08
N GLN A 6 11.76 -6.52 0.70
CA GLN A 6 13.14 -6.08 0.86
C GLN A 6 13.93 -6.06 -0.46
N ILE A 7 13.73 -7.06 -1.33
CA ILE A 7 14.40 -7.14 -2.66
C ILE A 7 13.98 -5.99 -3.59
N ALA A 8 12.72 -5.53 -3.53
CA ALA A 8 12.25 -4.41 -4.34
C ALA A 8 12.91 -3.09 -3.93
N PHE A 9 13.12 -2.89 -2.63
CA PHE A 9 13.84 -1.74 -2.09
C PHE A 9 15.35 -1.82 -2.34
N GLU A 10 15.95 -3.01 -2.24
CA GLU A 10 17.39 -3.24 -2.49
C GLU A 10 17.82 -3.05 -3.96
N LYS A 11 16.87 -3.01 -4.91
CA LYS A 11 17.16 -2.73 -6.32
C LYS A 11 16.84 -1.29 -6.75
N ASN A 12 16.16 -0.52 -5.90
CA ASN A 12 15.81 0.87 -6.20
C ASN A 12 17.00 1.78 -5.85
N ARG A 13 17.66 2.36 -6.87
CA ARG A 13 18.85 3.22 -6.67
C ARG A 13 18.55 4.47 -5.85
N ASP A 14 17.35 5.03 -6.01
CA ASP A 14 16.93 6.22 -5.26
C ASP A 14 16.79 5.89 -3.78
N PHE A 15 16.18 4.74 -3.46
CA PHE A 15 16.10 4.26 -2.08
C PHE A 15 17.49 3.96 -1.51
N LEU A 16 18.38 3.32 -2.27
CA LEU A 16 19.75 3.04 -1.85
C LEU A 16 20.61 4.30 -1.66
N SER A 17 20.26 5.42 -2.31
CA SER A 17 20.95 6.70 -2.17
C SER A 17 20.68 7.37 -0.82
N LEU A 18 19.61 6.98 -0.14
CA LEU A 18 19.24 7.47 1.19
C LEU A 18 20.19 6.93 2.27
N SER A 19 20.36 7.69 3.35
CA SER A 19 21.12 7.22 4.50
C SER A 19 20.48 5.95 5.09
N ARG A 20 21.26 5.14 5.82
CA ARG A 20 20.70 3.92 6.48
C ARG A 20 19.55 4.27 7.42
N HIS A 21 19.65 5.40 8.12
CA HIS A 21 18.60 5.87 9.01
C HIS A 21 17.33 6.17 8.22
N ASP A 22 17.43 6.90 7.11
CA ASP A 22 16.28 7.34 6.31
C ASP A 22 15.61 6.17 5.60
N ARG A 23 16.39 5.19 5.13
CA ARG A 23 15.86 3.93 4.58
C ARG A 23 15.01 3.19 5.59
N ILE A 24 15.49 3.02 6.82
CA ILE A 24 14.75 2.32 7.88
C ILE A 24 13.49 3.11 8.25
N THR A 25 13.63 4.44 8.40
CA THR A 25 12.54 5.33 8.76
C THR A 25 11.46 5.36 7.68
N LEU A 26 11.83 5.41 6.41
CA LEU A 26 10.92 5.36 5.27
C LEU A 26 10.26 3.99 5.13
N LEU A 27 11.02 2.91 5.28
CA LEU A 27 10.46 1.55 5.23
C LEU A 27 9.42 1.36 6.34
N ARG A 28 9.75 1.72 7.58
CA ARG A 28 8.82 1.60 8.71
C ARG A 28 7.54 2.42 8.53
N SER A 29 7.62 3.55 7.83
CA SER A 29 6.45 4.41 7.60
C SER A 29 5.64 4.00 6.38
N THR A 30 6.23 3.38 5.36
CA THR A 30 5.53 3.12 4.07
C THR A 30 5.28 1.65 3.78
N VAL A 31 5.90 0.71 4.49
CA VAL A 31 5.84 -0.72 4.16
C VAL A 31 4.42 -1.25 4.14
N GLU A 32 3.59 -0.86 5.10
CA GLU A 32 2.21 -1.33 5.19
C GLU A 32 1.35 -0.80 4.05
N TYR A 33 1.44 0.49 3.74
CA TYR A 33 0.72 1.11 2.64
C TYR A 33 1.15 0.54 1.29
N THR A 34 2.46 0.40 1.09
CA THR A 34 3.04 -0.18 -0.13
C THR A 34 2.63 -1.65 -0.28
N SER A 35 2.65 -2.41 0.81
CA SER A 35 2.23 -3.82 0.81
C SER A 35 0.73 -3.97 0.59
N THR A 36 -0.09 -3.08 1.16
CA THR A 36 -1.54 -3.06 0.98
C THR A 36 -1.90 -2.81 -0.48
N ILE A 37 -1.37 -1.75 -1.08
CA ILE A 37 -1.63 -1.41 -2.48
C ILE A 37 -1.06 -2.48 -3.42
N GLY A 38 0.14 -3.00 -3.13
CA GLY A 38 0.74 -4.09 -3.89
C GLY A 38 -0.09 -5.38 -3.82
N SER A 39 -0.66 -5.69 -2.66
CA SER A 39 -1.56 -6.83 -2.48
C SER A 39 -2.87 -6.62 -3.22
N MET A 40 -3.49 -5.45 -3.11
CA MET A 40 -4.70 -5.10 -3.87
C MET A 40 -4.50 -5.27 -5.38
N PHE A 41 -3.36 -4.83 -5.91
CA PHE A 41 -3.01 -5.05 -7.31
C PHE A 41 -2.88 -6.54 -7.64
N THR A 42 -2.20 -7.31 -6.80
CA THR A 42 -2.04 -8.77 -6.98
C THR A 42 -3.41 -9.46 -6.99
N LEU A 43 -4.27 -9.14 -6.02
CA LEU A 43 -5.63 -9.67 -5.91
C LEU A 43 -6.45 -9.37 -7.18
N ARG A 44 -6.32 -8.15 -7.73
CA ARG A 44 -6.94 -7.77 -9.00
C ARG A 44 -6.40 -8.55 -10.19
N GLN A 45 -5.07 -8.63 -10.31
CA GLN A 45 -4.40 -9.24 -11.46
C GLN A 45 -4.79 -10.70 -11.62
N TYR A 46 -4.92 -11.41 -10.49
CA TYR A 46 -5.35 -12.81 -10.47
C TYR A 46 -6.86 -12.97 -10.30
N LYS A 47 -7.63 -11.87 -10.28
CA LYS A 47 -9.09 -11.87 -10.11
C LYS A 47 -9.55 -12.72 -8.92
N LEU A 48 -8.82 -12.67 -7.81
CA LEU A 48 -9.07 -13.56 -6.67
C LEU A 48 -10.45 -13.33 -6.07
N PHE A 49 -10.94 -12.09 -6.06
CA PHE A 49 -12.30 -11.77 -5.60
C PHE A 49 -13.42 -12.18 -6.58
N ASP A 50 -13.08 -12.60 -7.81
CA ASP A 50 -14.05 -13.21 -8.72
C ASP A 50 -14.17 -14.72 -8.48
N TYR A 51 -13.29 -15.31 -7.65
CA TYR A 51 -13.33 -16.71 -7.27
C TYR A 51 -14.16 -16.88 -5.98
N PRO A 52 -15.35 -17.53 -6.03
CA PRO A 52 -16.27 -17.56 -4.89
C PRO A 52 -15.65 -18.11 -3.59
N PRO A 53 -14.87 -19.21 -3.59
CA PRO A 53 -14.28 -19.70 -2.34
C PRO A 53 -13.31 -18.71 -1.70
N PHE A 54 -12.59 -17.91 -2.50
CA PHE A 54 -11.72 -16.87 -1.96
C PHE A 54 -12.53 -15.71 -1.38
N TYR A 55 -13.58 -15.27 -2.09
CA TYR A 55 -14.47 -14.22 -1.63
C TYR A 55 -15.17 -14.59 -0.31
N GLU A 56 -15.75 -15.79 -0.23
CA GLU A 56 -16.41 -16.32 0.98
C GLU A 56 -15.44 -16.43 2.16
N SER A 57 -14.21 -16.92 1.91
CA SER A 57 -13.16 -16.98 2.93
C SER A 57 -12.79 -15.58 3.43
N ALA A 58 -12.68 -14.60 2.53
CA ALA A 58 -12.40 -13.23 2.90
C ALA A 58 -13.53 -12.60 3.74
N GLU A 59 -14.80 -12.86 3.41
CA GLU A 59 -15.96 -12.42 4.22
C GLU A 59 -15.95 -13.03 5.62
N MET A 60 -15.61 -14.31 5.75
CA MET A 60 -15.50 -14.99 7.04
C MET A 60 -14.41 -14.37 7.92
N ILE A 61 -13.31 -13.93 7.30
CA ILE A 61 -12.13 -13.39 7.99
C ILE A 61 -12.30 -11.91 8.35
N PHE A 62 -12.72 -11.06 7.40
CA PHE A 62 -12.69 -9.60 7.53
C PHE A 62 -14.06 -8.94 7.74
N GLN A 63 -15.13 -9.75 7.82
CA GLN A 63 -16.54 -9.33 7.77
C GLN A 63 -17.02 -8.93 6.36
N PRO A 64 -18.30 -9.20 6.01
CA PRO A 64 -18.83 -8.92 4.67
C PRO A 64 -18.70 -7.45 4.22
N SER A 65 -18.92 -6.50 5.12
CA SER A 65 -18.84 -5.06 4.80
C SER A 65 -17.43 -4.62 4.38
N ALA A 66 -16.41 -5.10 5.08
CA ALA A 66 -15.01 -4.81 4.75
C ALA A 66 -14.60 -5.50 3.45
N THR A 67 -15.01 -6.75 3.24
CA THR A 67 -14.73 -7.49 2.00
C THR A 67 -15.35 -6.82 0.77
N ILE A 68 -16.62 -6.37 0.87
CA ILE A 68 -17.28 -5.61 -0.19
C ILE A 68 -16.55 -4.30 -0.46
N PHE A 69 -16.13 -3.59 0.59
CA PHE A 69 -15.38 -2.34 0.44
C PHE A 69 -14.03 -2.58 -0.26
N ILE A 70 -13.24 -3.55 0.22
CA ILE A 70 -11.95 -3.92 -0.36
C ILE A 70 -12.09 -4.33 -1.82
N LYS A 71 -13.08 -5.16 -2.16
CA LYS A 71 -13.35 -5.55 -3.55
C LYS A 71 -13.63 -4.33 -4.43
N ARG A 72 -14.47 -3.39 -3.97
CA ARG A 72 -14.76 -2.15 -4.72
C ARG A 72 -13.51 -1.30 -4.96
N VAL A 73 -12.62 -1.21 -3.98
CA VAL A 73 -11.34 -0.48 -4.13
C VAL A 73 -10.44 -1.18 -5.15
N ILE A 74 -10.35 -2.50 -5.09
CA ILE A 74 -9.57 -3.33 -6.02
C ILE A 74 -10.10 -3.20 -7.45
N ASP A 75 -11.42 -3.23 -7.64
CA ASP A 75 -12.05 -3.10 -8.96
C ASP A 75 -11.79 -1.73 -9.61
N GLN A 76 -11.45 -0.71 -8.82
CA GLN A 76 -11.10 0.64 -9.30
C GLN A 76 -9.62 0.81 -9.67
N LEU A 77 -8.75 -0.15 -9.32
CA LEU A 77 -7.34 -0.08 -9.68
C LEU A 77 -7.15 -0.21 -11.20
N ASP A 78 -6.10 0.44 -11.70
CA ASP A 78 -5.72 0.35 -13.11
C ASP A 78 -5.13 -1.03 -13.46
N SER A 79 -5.28 -1.47 -14.70
CA SER A 79 -4.66 -2.70 -15.23
C SER A 79 -3.26 -2.49 -15.80
N ASP A 80 -2.84 -1.24 -15.96
CA ASP A 80 -1.55 -0.91 -16.52
C ASP A 80 -0.40 -1.17 -15.52
N ASN A 81 0.33 -2.26 -15.74
CA ASN A 81 1.45 -2.66 -14.89
C ASN A 81 2.52 -1.57 -14.72
N THR A 82 2.77 -0.76 -15.75
CA THR A 82 3.78 0.31 -15.66
C THR A 82 3.26 1.43 -14.76
N PHE A 83 2.01 1.83 -14.96
CA PHE A 83 1.37 2.82 -14.11
C PHE A 83 1.33 2.37 -12.64
N ILE A 84 0.98 1.11 -12.38
CA ILE A 84 0.97 0.54 -11.03
C ILE A 84 2.36 0.56 -10.38
N LYS A 85 3.43 0.24 -11.12
CA LYS A 85 4.80 0.33 -10.57
C LYS A 85 5.16 1.76 -10.17
N LEU A 86 4.76 2.74 -10.96
CA LEU A 86 4.97 4.16 -10.65
C LEU A 86 4.16 4.59 -9.42
N ILE A 87 2.92 4.11 -9.28
CA ILE A 87 2.09 4.33 -8.09
C ILE A 87 2.75 3.75 -6.85
N LEU A 88 3.25 2.51 -6.90
CA LEU A 88 3.95 1.89 -5.79
C LEU A 88 5.22 2.68 -5.41
N ALA A 89 5.93 3.25 -6.39
CA ALA A 89 7.07 4.11 -6.11
C ALA A 89 6.64 5.41 -5.40
N ILE A 90 5.57 6.08 -5.86
CA ILE A 90 5.01 7.27 -5.18
C ILE A 90 4.67 6.94 -3.72
N VAL A 91 4.02 5.81 -3.47
CA VAL A 91 3.62 5.38 -2.12
C VAL A 91 4.83 5.02 -1.26
N ALA A 92 5.82 4.33 -1.84
CA ALA A 92 7.04 3.92 -1.14
C ALA A 92 7.91 5.11 -0.71
N PHE A 93 7.82 6.24 -1.41
CA PHE A 93 8.46 7.51 -1.02
C PHE A 93 7.46 8.49 -0.37
N SER A 94 6.27 8.05 0.01
CA SER A 94 5.25 8.94 0.57
C SER A 94 5.54 9.32 2.01
N THR A 95 5.31 10.59 2.34
CA THR A 95 5.43 11.12 3.70
C THR A 95 4.11 11.12 4.49
N ILE A 96 3.04 10.52 3.95
CA ILE A 96 1.67 10.61 4.48
C ILE A 96 1.55 10.16 5.96
N ASN A 97 2.33 9.18 6.38
CA ASN A 97 2.30 8.65 7.75
C ASN A 97 3.02 9.53 8.77
N TYR A 98 3.94 10.40 8.34
CA TYR A 98 4.59 11.35 9.25
C TYR A 98 3.64 12.46 9.68
N ILE A 99 2.70 12.83 8.81
CA ILE A 99 1.86 14.02 9.00
C ILE A 99 0.56 13.68 9.73
N VAL A 100 -0.01 12.50 9.50
CA VAL A 100 -1.40 12.20 9.91
C VAL A 100 -1.51 11.34 11.18
N TYR A 101 -0.61 10.37 11.41
CA TYR A 101 -0.86 9.31 12.41
C TYR A 101 0.13 9.21 13.59
N ARG A 102 1.25 9.93 13.59
CA ARG A 102 2.21 9.90 14.72
C ARG A 102 2.24 11.21 15.49
N LYS A 103 1.39 11.32 16.52
CA LYS A 103 1.36 12.46 17.44
C LYS A 103 2.54 12.55 18.43
N ASN A 104 3.34 11.48 18.61
CA ASN A 104 4.25 11.38 19.77
C ASN A 104 5.68 10.90 19.48
N THR A 105 6.18 11.02 18.24
CA THR A 105 7.62 10.84 18.01
C THR A 105 8.14 12.02 17.24
N GLU A 106 9.11 12.72 17.81
CA GLU A 106 10.04 13.61 17.12
C GLU A 106 10.72 12.82 15.99
N ILE A 107 10.01 12.62 14.88
CA ILE A 107 10.61 12.11 13.67
C ILE A 107 11.19 13.33 12.99
N ASP A 108 12.51 13.33 12.98
CA ASP A 108 13.38 14.37 12.47
C ASP A 108 12.83 14.95 11.15
N MET A 109 12.33 16.19 11.20
CA MET A 109 11.81 16.92 10.02
C MET A 109 12.86 17.07 8.92
N ALA A 110 14.15 16.80 9.22
CA ALA A 110 15.24 16.72 8.27
C ALA A 110 14.96 15.76 7.08
N ASN A 111 14.18 14.69 7.29
CA ASN A 111 13.99 13.64 6.30
C ASN A 111 13.00 13.95 5.18
N ASN A 112 12.02 14.81 5.42
CA ASN A 112 11.06 15.18 4.37
C ASN A 112 11.74 15.91 3.21
N LYS A 113 12.78 16.71 3.48
CA LYS A 113 13.53 17.43 2.45
C LYS A 113 14.26 16.50 1.47
N VAL A 114 14.65 15.31 1.92
CA VAL A 114 15.38 14.33 1.09
C VAL A 114 14.42 13.36 0.39
N ILE A 115 13.31 13.01 1.02
CA ILE A 115 12.34 12.03 0.50
C ILE A 115 11.36 12.66 -0.51
N LEU A 116 10.87 13.87 -0.24
CA LEU A 116 9.89 14.56 -1.10
C LEU A 116 10.36 14.70 -2.56
N PRO A 117 11.63 15.06 -2.86
CA PRO A 117 12.11 15.13 -4.24
C PRO A 117 11.96 13.82 -5.02
N PHE A 118 12.11 12.66 -4.37
CA PHE A 118 11.87 11.37 -5.01
C PHE A 118 10.38 11.15 -5.28
N GLN A 119 9.51 11.46 -4.31
CA GLN A 119 8.06 11.37 -4.50
C GLN A 119 7.59 12.28 -5.65
N ASP A 120 8.10 13.51 -5.71
CA ASP A 120 7.79 14.48 -6.77
C ASP A 120 8.28 14.00 -8.14
N MET A 121 9.50 13.47 -8.21
CA MET A 121 10.04 12.87 -9.43
C MET A 121 9.16 11.73 -9.94
N TYR A 122 8.74 10.80 -9.08
CA TYR A 122 7.85 9.71 -9.48
C TYR A 122 6.45 10.21 -9.85
N THR A 123 5.96 11.28 -9.23
CA THR A 123 4.69 11.92 -9.57
C THR A 123 4.74 12.58 -10.96
N ASP A 124 5.81 13.33 -11.26
CA ASP A 124 6.03 13.92 -12.59
C ASP A 124 6.20 12.84 -13.66
N LEU A 125 6.99 11.80 -13.38
CA LEU A 125 7.16 10.66 -14.28
C LEU A 125 5.83 9.95 -14.56
N THR A 126 5.00 9.78 -13.53
CA THR A 126 3.64 9.22 -13.66
C THR A 126 2.76 10.08 -14.55
N TRP A 127 2.77 11.39 -14.35
CA TRP A 127 2.00 12.32 -15.16
C TRP A 127 2.44 12.30 -16.62
N ARG A 128 3.75 12.39 -16.88
CA ARG A 128 4.31 12.29 -18.24
C ARG A 128 3.99 10.96 -18.90
N TYR A 129 4.05 9.86 -18.16
CA TYR A 129 3.68 8.54 -18.66
C TYR A 129 2.22 8.50 -19.11
N LEU A 130 1.31 9.05 -18.31
CA LEU A 130 -0.11 9.11 -18.67
C LEU A 130 -0.35 9.95 -19.91
N LEU A 131 0.28 11.14 -20.02
CA LEU A 131 0.17 11.99 -21.21
C LEU A 131 0.82 11.38 -22.45
N TYR A 132 1.85 10.55 -22.28
CA TYR A 132 2.48 9.83 -23.38
C TYR A 132 1.59 8.70 -23.91
N LYS A 133 0.93 7.96 -23.01
CA LYS A 133 0.18 6.76 -23.35
C LYS A 133 -1.29 7.02 -23.68
N TYR A 134 -1.88 8.04 -23.08
CA TYR A 134 -3.29 8.36 -23.17
C TYR A 134 -3.49 9.80 -23.63
N ASP A 135 -4.68 10.11 -24.16
CA ASP A 135 -5.04 11.51 -24.39
C ASP A 135 -5.14 12.29 -23.07
N HIS A 136 -5.16 13.63 -23.17
CA HIS A 136 -5.17 14.48 -21.99
C HIS A 136 -6.37 14.21 -21.06
N HIS A 137 -7.54 13.91 -21.62
CA HIS A 137 -8.75 13.69 -20.83
C HIS A 137 -8.68 12.38 -20.04
N GLU A 138 -8.28 11.30 -20.69
CA GLU A 138 -8.11 9.98 -20.07
C GLU A 138 -6.94 9.97 -19.08
N ALA A 139 -5.86 10.71 -19.37
CA ALA A 139 -4.75 10.91 -18.44
C ALA A 139 -5.21 11.58 -17.13
N VAL A 140 -5.99 12.66 -17.22
CA VAL A 140 -6.58 13.32 -16.04
C VAL A 140 -7.47 12.36 -15.27
N LYS A 141 -8.35 11.64 -15.96
CA LYS A 141 -9.28 10.68 -15.33
C LYS A 141 -8.54 9.57 -14.56
N ARG A 142 -7.49 9.00 -15.16
CA ARG A 142 -6.66 7.97 -14.51
C ARG A 142 -5.89 8.50 -13.32
N PHE A 143 -5.33 9.71 -13.44
CA PHE A 143 -4.64 10.35 -12.32
C PHE A 143 -5.59 10.65 -11.15
N LEU A 144 -6.81 11.12 -11.42
CA LEU A 144 -7.83 11.33 -10.39
C LEU A 144 -8.27 10.01 -9.73
N ASN A 145 -8.43 8.95 -10.52
CA ASN A 145 -8.76 7.63 -9.99
C ASN A 145 -7.64 7.07 -9.10
N LEU A 146 -6.38 7.31 -9.46
CA LEU A 146 -5.25 7.02 -8.58
C LEU A 146 -5.39 7.72 -7.24
N LEU A 147 -5.60 9.04 -7.21
CA LEU A 147 -5.76 9.78 -5.96
C LEU A 147 -6.89 9.21 -5.10
N ARG A 148 -8.05 8.93 -5.71
CA ARG A 148 -9.18 8.28 -5.03
C ARG A 148 -8.79 6.94 -4.44
N CYS A 149 -8.09 6.10 -5.20
CA CYS A 149 -7.63 4.81 -4.73
C CYS A 149 -6.67 4.93 -3.55
N LEU A 150 -5.73 5.89 -3.58
CA LEU A 150 -4.81 6.14 -2.47
C LEU A 150 -5.56 6.56 -1.20
N PHE A 151 -6.56 7.45 -1.31
CA PHE A 151 -7.40 7.85 -0.17
C PHE A 151 -8.25 6.69 0.36
N SER A 152 -8.84 5.87 -0.53
CA SER A 152 -9.60 4.69 -0.12
C SER A 152 -8.73 3.63 0.55
N ALA A 153 -7.51 3.40 0.05
CA ALA A 153 -6.55 2.50 0.67
C ALA A 153 -6.09 3.00 2.05
N ASN A 154 -5.85 4.31 2.18
CA ASN A 154 -5.55 4.93 3.48
C ASN A 154 -6.70 4.71 4.47
N LYS A 155 -7.93 5.01 4.05
CA LYS A 155 -9.13 4.76 4.86
C LYS A 155 -9.24 3.29 5.28
N ALA A 156 -8.99 2.35 4.37
CA ALA A 156 -9.01 0.92 4.65
C ALA A 156 -8.01 0.53 5.75
N ILE A 157 -6.80 1.08 5.68
CA ILE A 157 -5.73 0.85 6.66
C ILE A 157 -6.13 1.40 8.03
N VAL A 158 -6.67 2.62 8.07
CA VAL A 158 -7.14 3.24 9.32
C VAL A 158 -8.26 2.42 9.96
N GLU A 159 -9.27 2.03 9.18
CA GLU A 159 -10.37 1.20 9.67
C GLU A 159 -9.86 -0.17 10.15
N ALA A 160 -8.87 -0.76 9.48
CA ALA A 160 -8.25 -2.02 9.91
C ALA A 160 -7.48 -1.86 11.23
N TYR A 161 -6.77 -0.75 11.42
CA TYR A 161 -6.08 -0.43 12.68
C TYR A 161 -7.05 -0.24 13.84
N GLU A 162 -8.15 0.49 13.63
CA GLU A 162 -9.19 0.67 14.63
C GLU A 162 -9.96 -0.62 14.93
N ALA A 163 -10.08 -1.51 13.93
CA ALA A 163 -10.80 -2.76 14.07
C ALA A 163 -10.06 -3.82 14.90
N GLN A 164 -8.72 -3.71 15.08
CA GLN A 164 -7.73 -4.44 15.90
C GLN A 164 -8.01 -5.86 16.46
N LYS A 165 -9.02 -6.58 15.97
CA LYS A 165 -9.41 -7.94 16.34
C LYS A 165 -8.54 -9.01 15.68
N PHE A 166 -7.76 -8.63 14.67
CA PHE A 166 -7.02 -9.59 13.86
C PHE A 166 -5.77 -10.13 14.56
N THR A 167 -5.09 -9.26 15.33
CA THR A 167 -4.01 -9.67 16.25
C THR A 167 -4.55 -10.64 17.29
N ASP A 168 -5.71 -10.35 17.89
CA ASP A 168 -6.35 -11.20 18.88
C ASP A 168 -6.69 -12.61 18.34
N ILE A 169 -7.09 -12.71 17.07
CA ILE A 169 -7.38 -14.00 16.43
C ILE A 169 -6.10 -14.79 16.15
N ILE A 170 -5.04 -14.15 15.67
CA ILE A 170 -3.75 -14.84 15.44
C ILE A 170 -3.14 -15.27 16.78
N ASP A 171 -3.16 -14.41 17.79
CA ASP A 171 -2.66 -14.73 19.13
C ASP A 171 -3.50 -15.86 19.75
N SER A 172 -4.82 -15.87 19.56
CA SER A 172 -5.70 -16.95 19.99
C SER A 172 -5.42 -18.28 19.26
N ILE A 173 -5.11 -18.26 17.96
CA ILE A 173 -4.76 -19.47 17.20
C ILE A 173 -3.38 -19.99 17.64
N ILE A 174 -2.43 -19.10 17.92
CA ILE A 174 -1.10 -19.46 18.45
C ILE A 174 -1.28 -20.13 19.82
N GLU A 175 -2.02 -19.51 20.75
CA GLU A 175 -2.31 -20.08 22.07
C GLU A 175 -3.00 -21.44 21.97
N GLN A 176 -4.01 -21.59 21.10
CA GLN A 176 -4.70 -22.87 20.90
C GLN A 176 -3.79 -23.95 20.32
N THR A 177 -2.89 -23.58 19.41
CA THR A 177 -1.95 -24.52 18.78
C THR A 177 -0.88 -24.97 19.78
N GLU A 178 -0.38 -24.07 20.61
CA GLU A 178 0.53 -24.38 21.71
C GLU A 178 -0.12 -25.32 22.75
N HIS A 179 -1.39 -25.08 23.09
CA HIS A 179 -2.14 -25.92 24.03
C HIS A 179 -2.49 -27.32 23.50
N THR A 180 -2.55 -27.49 22.18
CA THR A 180 -2.86 -28.78 21.53
C THR A 180 -1.59 -29.62 21.29
N LEU A 181 -0.42 -28.98 21.30
CA LEU A 181 0.89 -29.62 21.13
C LEU A 181 1.60 -29.93 22.47
N SER A 182 1.05 -29.48 23.60
CA SER A 182 1.45 -29.82 24.97
C SER A 182 0.69 -31.02 25.53
#